data_AF-A0A519HBY0-F1
#
_entry.id   AF-A0A519HBY0-F1
#
_cell.length_a   1.000
_cell.length_b   1.000
_cell.length_c   1.000
_cell.angle_alpha   90.00
_cell.angle_beta   90.00
_cell.angle_gamma   90.00
#
_symmetry.space_group_name_H-M   'P 1'
#
loop_
_entity.id
_entity.type
_entity.pdbx_description
1 polymer ?
#
loop_
_entity_poly.entity_id
_entity_poly.type
_entity_poly.pdbx_seq_one_letter_code
_entity_poly.pdbx_strand_id
1 'polypeptide(L)'
;MSIAIRDVREHELDSVLALNNAAGPAILPLDSTRLRQLHDSAEYFRVAERDDALAGFLIGFGAGADHDSSNFAWFRERYPDFFYIDRVAVASRRRGGGVGRALYADAQSYAELRYPQLACEVFLQGGND
;
A
#
# COMPACT_ATOMS: atom_id res chain seq x y z
N MET A 1 4.70 -17.21 -15.32
CA MET A 1 5.52 -16.30 -14.48
C MET A 1 4.80 -16.11 -13.16
N SER A 2 5.42 -16.48 -12.05
CA SER A 2 4.86 -16.36 -10.70
C SER A 2 5.11 -14.96 -10.13
N ILE A 3 4.16 -14.46 -9.36
CA ILE A 3 4.33 -13.26 -8.52
C ILE A 3 4.64 -13.76 -7.12
N ALA A 4 5.72 -13.26 -6.52
CA ALA A 4 6.04 -13.51 -5.12
C ALA A 4 5.69 -12.26 -4.31
N ILE A 5 4.99 -12.43 -3.18
CA ILE A 5 4.73 -11.35 -2.23
C ILE A 5 5.57 -11.61 -0.98
N ARG A 6 6.25 -10.59 -0.48
CA ARG A 6 7.11 -10.68 0.70
C ARG A 6 7.27 -9.32 1.38
N ASP A 7 7.77 -9.33 2.61
CA ASP A 7 8.11 -8.10 3.31
C ASP A 7 9.18 -7.32 2.54
N VAL A 8 9.04 -5.99 2.59
CA VAL A 8 10.04 -5.07 2.04
C VAL A 8 11.33 -5.15 2.87
N ARG A 9 12.48 -4.97 2.23
CA ARG A 9 13.76 -4.84 2.92
C ARG A 9 14.22 -3.39 2.89
N GLU A 10 14.95 -2.95 3.91
CA GLU A 10 15.36 -1.55 4.05
C GLU A 10 16.15 -1.02 2.83
N HIS A 11 17.02 -1.85 2.23
CA HIS A 11 17.78 -1.45 1.04
C HIS A 11 16.93 -1.30 -0.23
N GLU A 12 15.65 -1.66 -0.18
CA GLU A 12 14.72 -1.56 -1.31
C GLU A 12 13.88 -0.29 -1.27
N LEU A 13 13.97 0.50 -0.20
CA LEU A 13 13.15 1.70 -0.02
C LEU A 13 13.37 2.72 -1.14
N ASP A 14 14.58 2.87 -1.66
CA ASP A 14 14.83 3.75 -2.82
C ASP A 14 14.07 3.30 -4.08
N SER A 15 13.95 1.98 -4.28
CA SER A 15 13.18 1.42 -5.39
C SER A 15 11.68 1.58 -5.18
N VAL A 16 11.19 1.42 -3.95
CA VAL A 16 9.79 1.68 -3.59
C VAL A 16 9.43 3.15 -3.78
N LEU A 17 10.33 4.07 -3.38
CA LEU A 17 10.16 5.51 -3.57
C LEU A 17 10.04 5.87 -5.05
N ALA A 18 10.95 5.36 -5.88
CA ALA A 18 10.92 5.55 -7.31
C ALA A 18 9.63 4.99 -7.93
N LEU A 19 9.19 3.82 -7.48
CA LEU A 19 7.96 3.18 -7.94
C LEU A 19 6.70 3.97 -7.57
N ASN A 20 6.60 4.48 -6.33
CA ASN A 20 5.50 5.34 -5.88
C ASN A 20 5.39 6.57 -6.79
N ASN A 21 6.50 7.28 -6.96
CA ASN A 21 6.52 8.55 -7.68
C ASN A 21 6.36 8.39 -9.19
N ALA A 22 6.54 7.18 -9.73
CA ALA A 22 6.26 6.83 -11.11
C ALA A 22 4.83 6.33 -11.38
N ALA A 23 3.99 6.13 -10.35
CA ALA A 23 2.68 5.48 -10.50
C ALA A 23 1.57 6.43 -11.02
N GLY A 24 1.85 7.72 -11.15
CA GLY A 24 0.98 8.73 -11.78
C GLY A 24 0.11 9.51 -10.79
N PRO A 25 -0.87 10.30 -11.26
CA PRO A 25 -1.61 11.27 -10.44
C PRO A 25 -2.61 10.63 -9.47
N ALA A 26 -2.88 9.33 -9.59
CA ALA A 26 -3.78 8.60 -8.70
C ALA A 26 -3.13 8.22 -7.35
N ILE A 27 -1.88 8.61 -7.12
CA ILE A 27 -1.18 8.43 -5.85
C ILE A 27 -0.43 9.70 -5.49
N LEU A 28 -0.40 10.02 -4.19
CA LEU A 28 0.37 11.16 -3.72
C LEU A 28 1.88 10.87 -3.83
N PRO A 29 2.69 11.86 -4.23
CA PRO A 29 4.13 11.72 -4.21
C PRO A 29 4.63 11.50 -2.79
N LEU A 30 5.77 10.84 -2.68
CA LEU A 30 6.41 10.53 -1.43
C LEU A 30 7.88 10.98 -1.47
N ASP A 31 8.42 11.35 -0.33
CA ASP A 31 9.86 11.57 -0.14
C ASP A 31 10.48 10.47 0.72
N SER A 32 11.81 10.43 0.77
CA SER A 32 12.56 9.40 1.50
C SER A 32 12.32 9.43 3.01
N THR A 33 12.10 10.62 3.58
CA THR A 33 11.87 10.80 5.02
C THR A 33 10.52 10.19 5.37
N ARG A 34 9.48 10.51 4.60
CA ARG A 34 8.16 9.95 4.77
C ARG A 34 8.13 8.45 4.51
N LEU A 35 8.87 7.95 3.52
CA LEU A 35 8.95 6.51 3.28
C LEU A 35 9.54 5.76 4.47
N ARG A 36 10.59 6.31 5.07
CA ARG A 36 11.21 5.73 6.26
C ARG A 36 10.25 5.70 7.44
N GLN A 37 9.50 6.78 7.67
CA GLN A 37 8.46 6.81 8.70
C GLN A 37 7.41 5.72 8.46
N LEU A 38 6.92 5.58 7.23
CA LEU A 38 5.96 4.52 6.88
C LEU A 38 6.58 3.13 7.04
N HIS A 39 7.86 2.94 6.72
CA HIS A 39 8.56 1.68 6.93
C HIS A 39 8.65 1.29 8.40
N ASP A 40 8.93 2.26 9.26
CA ASP A 40 9.16 2.01 10.68
C ASP A 40 7.84 1.79 11.46
N SER A 41 6.72 2.32 10.96
CA SER A 41 5.42 2.25 11.64
C SER A 41 4.39 1.32 10.99
N ALA A 42 4.60 0.92 9.73
CA ALA A 42 3.65 0.05 9.02
C ALA A 42 3.59 -1.33 9.68
N GLU A 43 2.37 -1.78 9.93
CA GLU A 43 2.12 -3.13 10.37
C GLU A 43 2.27 -4.12 9.20
N TYR A 44 1.91 -3.67 8.00
CA TYR A 44 2.02 -4.44 6.78
C TYR A 44 2.74 -3.60 5.74
N PHE A 45 3.91 -4.04 5.30
CA PHE A 45 4.61 -3.42 4.19
C PHE A 45 5.26 -4.49 3.33
N ARG A 46 4.58 -4.81 2.23
CA ARG A 46 4.99 -5.88 1.33
C ARG A 46 5.21 -5.39 -0.09
N VAL A 47 6.16 -6.02 -0.73
CA VAL A 47 6.50 -5.85 -2.14
C VAL A 47 6.06 -7.06 -2.94
N ALA A 48 5.69 -6.81 -4.19
CA ALA A 48 5.48 -7.85 -5.18
C ALA A 48 6.68 -7.92 -6.10
N GLU A 49 7.28 -9.10 -6.20
CA GLU A 49 8.36 -9.40 -7.13
C GLU A 49 7.83 -10.20 -8.32
N ARG A 50 8.32 -9.85 -9.50
CA ARG A 50 8.08 -10.59 -10.72
C ARG A 50 9.31 -10.50 -11.62
N ASP A 51 9.78 -11.65 -12.06
CA ASP A 51 10.98 -11.78 -12.90
C ASP A 51 12.17 -11.03 -12.27
N ASP A 52 12.41 -11.30 -10.98
CA ASP A 52 13.46 -10.69 -10.12
C ASP A 52 13.46 -9.16 -10.05
N ALA A 53 12.30 -8.54 -10.33
CA ALA A 53 12.14 -7.09 -10.24
C ALA A 53 10.90 -6.71 -9.43
N LEU A 54 11.04 -5.65 -8.63
CA LEU A 54 9.93 -5.02 -7.91
C LEU A 54 8.87 -4.54 -8.89
N ALA A 55 7.70 -5.17 -8.79
CA ALA A 55 6.56 -4.94 -9.67
C ALA A 55 5.44 -4.14 -9.00
N GLY A 56 5.42 -4.09 -7.67
CA GLY A 56 4.41 -3.38 -6.89
C GLY A 56 4.74 -3.39 -5.40
N PHE A 57 4.01 -2.61 -4.62
CA PHE A 57 4.03 -2.66 -3.16
C PHE A 57 2.67 -2.27 -2.59
N LEU A 58 2.42 -2.65 -1.33
CA LEU A 58 1.26 -2.23 -0.55
C LEU A 58 1.70 -1.96 0.89
N ILE A 59 1.22 -0.85 1.45
CA ILE A 59 1.42 -0.45 2.85
C ILE A 59 0.07 -0.42 3.56
N GLY A 60 -0.01 -0.98 4.76
CA GLY A 60 -1.19 -0.95 5.59
C GLY A 60 -0.90 -0.90 7.09
N PHE A 61 -1.91 -0.43 7.83
CA PHE A 61 -1.86 -0.09 9.24
C PHE A 61 -3.08 -0.64 9.97
N GLY A 62 -2.91 -1.20 11.16
CA GLY A 62 -4.03 -1.50 12.06
C GLY A 62 -4.63 -0.25 12.69
N ALA A 63 -5.86 -0.34 13.20
CA ALA A 63 -6.60 0.76 13.83
C ALA A 63 -5.88 1.42 15.02
N GLY A 64 -4.97 0.70 15.67
CA GLY A 64 -4.15 1.20 16.78
C GLY A 64 -2.91 2.00 16.37
N ALA A 65 -2.63 2.13 15.08
CA ALA A 65 -1.45 2.85 14.59
C ALA A 65 -1.54 4.37 14.85
N ASP A 66 -0.39 4.99 15.12
CA ASP A 66 -0.24 6.44 15.14
C ASP A 66 0.01 6.97 13.71
N HIS A 67 -1.03 6.85 12.87
CA HIS A 67 -0.99 7.33 11.48
C HIS A 67 -1.61 8.72 11.37
N ASP A 68 -0.88 9.64 10.72
CA ASP A 68 -1.18 11.08 10.67
C ASP A 68 -2.08 11.51 9.49
N SER A 69 -2.68 10.54 8.78
CA SER A 69 -3.62 10.81 7.69
C SER A 69 -5.00 11.21 8.21
N SER A 70 -5.60 12.25 7.61
CA SER A 70 -6.99 12.64 7.90
C SER A 70 -8.00 11.54 7.53
N ASN A 71 -7.71 10.75 6.50
CA ASN A 71 -8.55 9.62 6.09
C ASN A 71 -8.53 8.52 7.17
N PHE A 72 -7.34 8.20 7.69
CA PHE A 72 -7.20 7.25 8.79
C PHE A 72 -7.93 7.73 10.05
N ALA A 73 -7.79 9.01 10.39
CA ALA A 73 -8.54 9.60 11.50
C ALA A 73 -10.06 9.48 11.31
N TRP A 74 -10.57 9.70 10.09
CA TRP A 74 -11.98 9.53 9.76
C TRP A 74 -12.48 8.09 10.00
N PHE A 75 -11.69 7.07 9.63
CA PHE A 75 -12.01 5.67 9.89
C PHE A 75 -11.97 5.35 11.39
N ARG A 76 -10.94 5.84 12.10
CA ARG A 76 -10.76 5.64 13.55
C ARG A 76 -11.90 6.20 14.39
N GLU A 77 -12.53 7.28 13.94
CA GLU A 77 -13.72 7.85 14.60
C GLU A 77 -14.98 6.97 14.45
N ARG A 78 -15.04 6.10 13.43
CA ARG A 78 -16.27 5.40 13.02
C ARG A 78 -16.22 3.90 13.22
N TYR A 79 -15.02 3.34 13.18
CA TYR A 79 -14.79 1.91 13.27
C TYR A 79 -13.82 1.65 14.40
N PRO A 80 -14.23 0.87 15.43
CA PRO A 80 -13.38 0.61 16.59
C PRO A 80 -12.16 -0.23 16.24
N ASP A 81 -12.23 -1.02 15.16
CA ASP A 81 -11.15 -1.88 14.71
C ASP A 81 -11.23 -2.12 13.19
N PHE A 82 -10.10 -2.00 12.50
CA PHE A 82 -9.98 -2.08 11.04
C PHE A 82 -8.51 -2.19 10.63
N PHE A 83 -8.28 -2.77 9.45
CA PHE A 83 -7.01 -2.70 8.75
C PHE A 83 -7.13 -1.69 7.60
N TYR A 84 -6.26 -0.69 7.61
CA TYR A 84 -6.25 0.40 6.66
C TYR A 84 -5.16 0.23 5.62
N ILE A 85 -5.57 0.13 4.36
CA ILE A 85 -4.67 0.12 3.21
C ILE A 85 -4.38 1.58 2.86
N ASP A 86 -3.21 2.08 3.27
CA ASP A 86 -2.77 3.47 3.04
C ASP A 86 -2.43 3.71 1.58
N ARG A 87 -1.68 2.77 0.97
CA ARG A 87 -1.28 2.92 -0.42
C ARG A 87 -0.95 1.60 -1.08
N VAL A 88 -1.19 1.55 -2.37
CA VAL A 88 -0.75 0.50 -3.28
C VAL A 88 -0.24 1.13 -4.56
N ALA A 89 0.90 0.66 -5.07
CA ALA A 89 1.39 1.05 -6.38
C ALA A 89 1.85 -0.16 -7.16
N VAL A 90 1.59 -0.17 -8.47
CA VAL A 90 2.03 -1.21 -9.40
C VAL A 90 2.73 -0.54 -10.56
N ALA A 91 3.88 -1.09 -10.95
CA ALA A 91 4.68 -0.57 -12.05
C ALA A 91 3.82 -0.48 -13.33
N SER A 92 3.78 0.70 -13.95
CA SER A 92 2.94 1.03 -15.10
C SER A 92 3.14 0.10 -16.30
N ARG A 93 4.39 -0.31 -16.56
CA ARG A 93 4.76 -1.28 -17.62
C ARG A 93 4.23 -2.70 -17.38
N ARG A 94 3.60 -2.96 -16.24
CA ARG A 94 3.14 -4.29 -15.79
C ARG A 94 1.66 -4.29 -15.37
N ARG A 95 0.89 -3.23 -15.72
CA ARG A 95 -0.58 -3.21 -15.52
C ARG A 95 -1.23 -4.35 -16.32
N GLY A 96 -2.24 -5.00 -15.74
CA GLY A 96 -2.91 -6.17 -16.34
C GLY A 96 -2.24 -7.53 -16.05
N GLY A 97 -1.11 -7.56 -15.33
CA GLY A 97 -0.36 -8.79 -15.05
C GLY A 97 -0.71 -9.51 -13.74
N GLY A 98 -1.79 -9.14 -13.04
CA GLY A 98 -2.22 -9.77 -11.78
C GLY A 98 -1.52 -9.27 -10.50
N VAL A 99 -0.51 -8.40 -10.60
CA VAL A 99 0.29 -7.91 -9.45
C VAL A 99 -0.58 -7.23 -8.38
N GLY A 100 -1.43 -6.29 -8.77
CA GLY A 100 -2.34 -5.63 -7.82
C GLY A 100 -3.29 -6.63 -7.14
N ARG A 101 -3.82 -7.60 -7.90
CA ARG A 101 -4.69 -8.64 -7.34
C ARG A 101 -3.93 -9.50 -6.33
N ALA A 102 -2.67 -9.86 -6.60
CA ALA A 102 -1.85 -10.62 -5.68
C ALA A 102 -1.57 -9.84 -4.38
N LEU A 103 -1.24 -8.54 -4.48
CA LEU A 103 -1.04 -7.67 -3.32
C LEU A 103 -2.30 -7.55 -2.45
N TYR A 104 -3.46 -7.33 -3.06
CA TYR A 104 -4.72 -7.25 -2.31
C TYR A 104 -5.12 -8.59 -1.69
N ALA A 105 -4.91 -9.71 -2.39
CA ALA A 105 -5.20 -11.04 -1.84
C ALA A 105 -4.31 -11.36 -0.64
N ASP A 106 -3.02 -11.00 -0.69
CA ASP A 106 -2.09 -11.19 0.42
C ASP A 106 -2.44 -10.28 1.62
N ALA A 107 -2.77 -9.01 1.36
CA ALA A 107 -3.22 -8.08 2.40
C ALA A 107 -4.54 -8.50 3.05
N GLN A 108 -5.49 -9.02 2.25
CA GLN A 108 -6.74 -9.56 2.76
C GLN A 108 -6.49 -10.80 3.63
N SER A 109 -5.65 -11.73 3.17
CA SER A 109 -5.29 -12.93 3.95
C SER A 109 -4.57 -12.57 5.25
N TYR A 110 -3.74 -11.52 5.23
CA TYR A 110 -3.14 -10.96 6.43
C TYR A 110 -4.20 -10.40 7.39
N ALA A 111 -5.15 -9.61 6.89
CA ALA A 111 -6.13 -8.92 7.74
C ALA A 111 -7.26 -9.81 8.25
N GLU A 112 -7.66 -10.87 7.53
CA GLU A 112 -8.89 -11.63 7.77
C GLU A 112 -9.04 -12.20 9.19
N LEU A 113 -7.93 -12.61 9.82
CA LEU A 113 -7.92 -13.13 11.19
C LEU A 113 -7.60 -12.09 12.26
N ARG A 114 -7.28 -10.86 11.86
CA ARG A 114 -6.78 -9.78 12.73
C ARG A 114 -7.77 -8.64 12.87
N TYR A 115 -8.53 -8.35 11.82
CA TYR A 115 -9.37 -7.16 11.72
C TYR A 115 -10.75 -7.52 11.17
N PRO A 116 -11.83 -6.95 11.75
CA PRO A 116 -13.18 -7.20 11.26
C PRO A 116 -13.49 -6.44 9.96
N GLN A 117 -12.67 -5.43 9.60
CA GLN A 117 -12.91 -4.56 8.46
C GLN A 117 -11.62 -4.23 7.71
N LEU A 118 -11.74 -4.11 6.39
CA LEU A 118 -10.74 -3.52 5.51
C LEU A 118 -11.19 -2.11 5.12
N ALA A 119 -10.32 -1.13 5.35
CA ALA A 119 -10.54 0.26 5.00
C ALA A 119 -9.53 0.71 3.95
N CYS A 120 -9.97 1.54 3.00
CA CYS A 120 -9.10 2.22 2.06
C CYS A 120 -9.81 3.47 1.54
N GLU A 121 -9.04 4.46 1.11
CA GLU A 121 -9.51 5.56 0.28
C GLU A 121 -9.09 5.38 -1.17
N VAL A 122 -9.85 6.03 -2.06
CA VAL A 122 -9.48 6.19 -3.46
C VAL A 122 -9.68 7.64 -3.86
N PHE A 123 -8.75 8.20 -4.62
CA PHE A 123 -8.96 9.49 -5.26
C PHE A 123 -10.01 9.33 -6.35
N LEU A 124 -11.13 10.01 -6.20
CA LEU A 124 -12.08 10.19 -7.29
C LEU A 124 -11.47 11.22 -8.25
N GLN A 125 -11.20 10.84 -9.50
CA GLN A 125 -10.97 11.87 -10.53
C GLN A 125 -12.26 12.68 -10.64
N GLY A 126 -12.15 14.01 -10.54
CA GLY A 126 -13.26 14.90 -10.88
C GLY A 126 -13.78 14.54 -12.26
N GLY A 127 -15.10 14.42 -12.40
CA GLY A 127 -15.73 14.18 -13.69
C GLY A 127 -15.23 15.19 -14.71
N ASN A 128 -14.87 14.72 -15.89
CA ASN A 128 -14.89 15.59 -17.06
C ASN A 128 -16.37 15.95 -17.26
N ASP A 129 -16.75 17.18 -16.95
CA ASP A 129 -17.80 17.89 -17.70
C ASP A 129 -17.25 18.27 -19.08
#